data_AF-A0A4R5CC71-F1
#
_entry.id   AF-A0A4R5CC71-F1
#
_cell.length_a   1.000
_cell.length_b   1.000
_cell.length_c   1.000
_cell.angle_alpha   90.00
_cell.angle_beta   90.00
_cell.angle_gamma   90.00
#
_symmetry.space_group_name_H-M   'P 1'
#
loop_
_entity.id
_entity.type
_entity.pdbx_description
1 polymer ?
#
loop_
_entity_poly.entity_id
_entity_poly.type
_entity_poly.pdbx_seq_one_letter_code
_entity_poly.pdbx_strand_id
1 'polypeptide(L)'
;MRIERTMLAATFLIGAILLGTAGCSKYMEPFKDAPRSGVDNGAPADLIRMPDGFSNAATKCDHGNRVYVAYHGDSAYAAIAVVPADPTCGGRR
;
A
#
# COMPACT_ATOMS: atom_id res chain seq x y z
N MET A 1 -47.83 -23.42 12.79
CA MET A 1 -47.52 -21.99 12.50
C MET A 1 -46.51 -21.31 13.45
N ARG A 2 -46.30 -21.75 14.71
CA ARG A 2 -45.27 -21.15 15.60
C ARG A 2 -43.85 -21.67 15.33
N ILE A 3 -43.73 -22.95 14.94
CA ILE A 3 -42.45 -23.64 14.67
C ILE A 3 -41.81 -23.19 13.34
N GLU A 4 -42.63 -22.90 12.32
CA GLU A 4 -42.14 -22.43 11.01
C GLU A 4 -41.51 -21.02 11.09
N ARG A 5 -42.04 -20.18 11.98
CA ARG A 5 -41.53 -18.82 12.22
C ARG A 5 -40.19 -18.82 12.96
N THR A 6 -39.99 -19.75 13.89
CA THR A 6 -38.71 -19.90 14.61
C THR A 6 -37.62 -20.49 13.71
N MET A 7 -38.00 -21.34 12.76
CA MET A 7 -37.05 -21.96 11.84
C MET A 7 -36.50 -20.94 10.82
N LEU A 8 -37.36 -20.06 10.27
CA LEU A 8 -36.93 -18.98 9.38
C LEU A 8 -35.99 -17.96 10.04
N ALA A 9 -36.25 -17.62 11.31
CA ALA A 9 -35.43 -16.68 12.06
C ALA A 9 -34.01 -17.24 12.34
N ALA A 10 -33.90 -18.55 12.60
CA ALA A 10 -32.63 -19.21 12.83
C ALA A 10 -31.75 -19.22 11.56
N THR A 11 -32.34 -19.49 10.38
CA THR A 11 -31.59 -19.48 9.11
C THR A 11 -31.07 -18.09 8.76
N PHE A 12 -31.85 -17.04 9.05
CA PHE A 12 -31.45 -15.66 8.78
C PHE A 12 -30.28 -15.21 9.67
N LEU A 13 -30.30 -15.58 10.96
CA LEU A 13 -29.20 -15.28 11.88
C LEU A 13 -27.90 -15.96 11.45
N ILE A 14 -27.96 -17.23 11.05
CA ILE A 14 -26.77 -17.99 10.62
C ILE A 14 -26.19 -17.37 9.34
N GLY A 15 -27.04 -16.98 8.39
CA GLY A 15 -26.61 -16.28 7.17
C GLY A 15 -25.92 -14.94 7.46
N ALA A 16 -26.46 -14.15 8.38
CA ALA A 16 -25.87 -12.86 8.76
C ALA A 16 -24.50 -13.01 9.44
N ILE A 17 -24.31 -14.03 10.28
CA ILE A 17 -23.02 -14.30 10.94
C ILE A 17 -21.98 -14.74 9.90
N LEU A 18 -22.35 -15.59 8.95
CA LEU A 18 -21.44 -16.05 7.90
C LEU A 18 -20.99 -14.89 6.98
N LEU A 19 -21.91 -14.00 6.60
CA LEU A 19 -21.59 -12.80 5.82
C LEU A 19 -20.72 -11.79 6.59
N GLY A 20 -20.88 -11.69 7.91
CA GLY A 20 -20.04 -10.82 8.76
C GLY A 20 -18.57 -11.25 8.84
N THR A 21 -18.28 -12.55 8.71
CA THR A 21 -16.90 -13.06 8.78
C THR A 21 -16.11 -12.91 7.47
N ALA A 22 -16.79 -12.74 6.33
CA ALA A 22 -16.14 -12.57 5.03
C ALA A 22 -15.48 -11.18 4.84
N GLY A 23 -15.79 -10.20 5.69
CA GLY A 23 -15.28 -8.82 5.60
C GLY A 23 -13.98 -8.54 6.38
N CYS A 24 -13.44 -9.52 7.11
CA CYS A 24 -12.26 -9.32 7.97
C CYS A 24 -10.96 -9.93 7.43
N SER A 25 -10.91 -10.33 6.15
CA SER A 25 -9.65 -10.67 5.50
C SER A 25 -8.97 -9.39 5.02
N LYS A 26 -8.35 -8.66 5.95
CA LYS A 26 -7.32 -7.69 5.58
C LYS A 26 -6.29 -8.48 4.79
N TYR A 27 -6.09 -8.16 3.51
CA TYR A 27 -5.10 -8.80 2.65
C TYR A 27 -3.75 -8.75 3.38
N MET A 28 -3.34 -9.88 3.97
CA MET A 28 -2.11 -9.96 4.73
C MET A 28 -0.99 -10.13 3.71
N GLU A 29 -0.40 -9.02 3.27
CA GLU A 29 0.84 -9.07 2.51
C GLU A 29 1.93 -9.63 3.45
N PRO A 30 2.45 -10.84 3.19
CA PRO A 30 3.29 -11.57 4.16
C PRO A 30 4.61 -10.88 4.49
N PHE A 31 4.99 -9.82 3.74
CA PHE A 31 6.27 -9.15 3.89
C PHE A 31 6.19 -7.64 4.08
N LYS A 32 5.01 -6.99 3.98
CA LYS A 32 4.84 -5.51 3.93
C LYS A 32 5.70 -4.77 2.89
N ASP A 33 6.54 -5.47 2.16
CA ASP A 33 7.31 -4.97 1.04
C ASP A 33 6.46 -5.08 -0.22
N ALA A 34 6.37 -3.97 -0.96
CA ALA A 34 5.83 -4.00 -2.31
C ALA A 34 6.54 -5.10 -3.13
N PRO A 35 5.82 -5.87 -3.96
CA PRO A 35 6.41 -6.93 -4.77
C PRO A 35 7.63 -6.39 -5.54
N ARG A 36 8.84 -6.83 -5.17
CA ARG A 36 10.06 -6.46 -5.90
C ARG A 36 10.08 -7.29 -7.19
N SER A 37 9.95 -6.63 -8.33
CA SER A 37 9.90 -7.27 -9.66
C SER A 37 11.24 -7.89 -10.11
N GLY A 38 12.22 -8.03 -9.21
CA GLY A 38 13.57 -8.52 -9.53
C GLY A 38 14.41 -7.54 -10.36
N VAL A 39 13.83 -6.43 -10.82
CA VAL A 39 14.52 -5.36 -11.54
C VAL A 39 14.79 -4.24 -10.53
N ASP A 40 15.94 -4.30 -9.88
CA ASP A 40 16.46 -3.19 -9.10
C ASP A 40 17.17 -2.23 -10.03
N ASN A 41 16.92 -0.92 -9.92
CA ASN A 41 17.52 0.12 -10.78
C ASN A 41 19.03 0.33 -10.50
N GLY A 42 19.72 -0.67 -9.95
CA GLY A 42 21.14 -0.66 -9.62
C GLY A 42 21.55 0.24 -8.44
N ALA A 43 20.69 1.16 -7.99
CA ALA A 43 20.99 2.08 -6.89
C ALA A 43 19.88 2.10 -5.83
N PRO A 44 20.23 2.00 -4.53
CA PRO A 44 19.25 2.15 -3.46
C PRO A 44 18.66 3.56 -3.46
N ALA A 45 17.40 3.68 -3.05
CA ALA A 45 16.77 4.98 -2.82
C ALA A 45 17.25 5.60 -1.50
N ASP A 46 17.40 6.92 -1.49
CA ASP A 46 17.60 7.70 -0.27
C ASP A 46 16.25 7.90 0.44
N LEU A 47 16.25 7.80 1.77
CA LEU A 47 15.05 7.93 2.58
C LEU A 47 15.04 9.26 3.35
N ILE A 48 14.00 10.06 3.11
CA ILE A 48 13.71 11.30 3.82
C ILE A 48 12.65 10.99 4.87
N ARG A 49 13.02 11.11 6.14
CA ARG A 49 12.14 10.86 7.29
C ARG A 49 11.64 12.18 7.87
N MET A 50 10.32 12.32 8.02
CA MET A 50 9.65 13.50 8.56
C MET A 50 8.96 13.14 9.88
N PRO A 51 9.52 13.52 11.04
CA PRO A 51 8.98 13.14 12.35
C PRO A 51 7.80 14.02 12.82
N ASP A 52 7.47 15.08 12.09
CA ASP A 52 6.54 16.16 12.43
C ASP A 52 5.12 15.95 11.86
N GLY A 53 4.78 14.71 11.50
CA GLY A 53 3.45 14.33 11.02
C GLY A 53 3.26 14.45 9.51
N PHE A 54 4.27 14.86 8.76
CA PHE A 54 4.29 14.78 7.30
C PHE A 54 4.73 13.39 6.81
N SER A 55 4.38 13.06 5.57
CA SER A 55 4.73 11.78 4.96
C SER A 55 6.23 11.66 4.72
N ASN A 56 6.80 10.48 5.00
CA ASN A 56 8.16 10.16 4.57
C ASN A 56 8.23 10.09 3.04
N ALA A 57 9.42 10.32 2.48
CA ALA A 57 9.66 10.18 1.06
C ALA A 57 10.88 9.29 0.78
N ALA A 58 10.83 8.54 -0.31
CA ALA A 58 11.98 7.87 -0.91
C ALA A 58 12.37 8.61 -2.20
N THR A 59 13.67 8.75 -2.46
CA THR A 59 14.13 9.40 -3.69
C THR A 59 15.29 8.67 -4.36
N LYS A 60 15.30 8.69 -5.69
CA LYS A 60 16.41 8.16 -6.49
C LYS A 60 16.52 8.89 -7.82
N CYS A 61 17.66 8.69 -8.47
CA CYS A 61 17.84 9.09 -9.85
C CYS A 61 17.25 8.04 -10.79
N ASP A 62 16.61 8.49 -11.86
CA ASP A 62 16.14 7.67 -12.97
C ASP A 62 16.26 8.47 -14.28
N HIS A 63 17.04 7.95 -15.24
CA HIS A 63 17.27 8.58 -16.55
C HIS A 63 17.66 10.07 -16.50
N GLY A 64 18.49 10.49 -15.53
CA GLY A 64 18.92 11.89 -15.36
C GLY A 64 17.90 12.78 -14.62
N ASN A 65 16.78 12.22 -14.18
CA ASN A 65 15.79 12.90 -13.36
C ASN A 65 15.87 12.42 -11.92
N ARG A 66 15.44 13.25 -10.98
CA ARG A 66 15.26 12.86 -9.58
C ARG A 66 13.79 12.63 -9.32
N VAL A 67 13.46 11.44 -8.82
CA VAL A 67 12.08 11.04 -8.50
C VAL A 67 11.93 10.98 -7.00
N TYR A 68 10.86 11.57 -6.47
CA TYR A 68 10.44 11.47 -5.06
C TYR A 68 9.12 10.74 -5.00
N VAL A 69 9.01 9.78 -4.09
CA VAL A 69 7.80 9.00 -3.85
C VAL A 69 7.47 9.09 -2.37
N ALA A 70 6.33 9.70 -2.03
CA ALA A 70 5.85 9.78 -0.65
C ALA A 70 5.15 8.48 -0.26
N TYR A 71 5.44 7.94 0.92
CA TYR A 71 4.77 6.74 1.43
C TYR A 71 3.72 7.12 2.48
N HIS A 72 2.50 6.61 2.29
CA HIS A 72 1.42 6.64 3.27
C HIS A 72 1.21 5.22 3.82
N GLY A 73 1.41 5.03 5.14
CA GLY A 73 1.33 3.70 5.77
C GLY A 73 -0.06 3.07 5.80
N ASP A 74 -1.09 3.85 5.49
CA ASP A 74 -2.51 3.52 5.54
C ASP A 74 -3.15 3.34 4.15
N SER A 75 -2.45 3.67 3.07
CA SER A 75 -3.00 3.63 1.72
C SER A 75 -1.95 3.36 0.64
N ALA A 76 -2.34 2.66 -0.42
CA ALA A 76 -1.47 2.35 -1.56
C ALA A 76 -1.11 3.58 -2.43
N TYR A 77 -1.70 4.75 -2.15
CA TYR A 77 -1.46 5.97 -2.89
C TYR A 77 -0.20 6.69 -2.38
N ALA A 78 0.75 6.86 -3.28
CA ALA A 78 1.94 7.66 -3.10
C ALA A 78 1.87 8.91 -3.98
N ALA A 79 2.20 10.09 -3.44
CA ALA A 79 2.46 11.26 -4.27
C ALA A 79 3.83 11.11 -4.94
N ILE A 80 3.91 11.41 -6.23
CA ILE A 80 5.16 11.37 -6.99
C ILE A 80 5.49 12.78 -7.46
N ALA A 81 6.71 13.22 -7.19
CA ALA A 81 7.29 14.44 -7.75
C ALA A 81 8.55 14.10 -8.54
N VAL A 82 8.75 14.78 -9.67
CA VAL A 82 9.90 14.57 -10.55
C VAL A 82 10.60 15.91 -10.76
N VAL A 83 11.90 15.95 -10.46
CA VAL A 83 12.77 17.05 -10.85
C VAL A 83 13.46 16.65 -12.15
N PRO A 84 13.07 17.25 -13.29
CA PRO A 84 13.64 16.90 -14.57
C PRO A 84 15.08 17.38 -14.68
N ALA A 85 15.94 16.58 -15.32
CA ALA A 85 17.34 16.91 -15.58
C ALA A 85 18.12 17.37 -14.33
N ASP A 86 17.93 16.67 -13.21
CA ASP A 86 18.63 16.98 -11.96
C ASP A 86 20.16 16.82 -12.18
N PRO A 87 20.96 17.89 -12.02
CA PRO A 87 22.42 17.82 -12.26
C PRO A 87 23.12 16.85 -11.31
N THR A 88 22.52 16.51 -10.17
CA THR A 88 23.04 15.51 -9.23
C THR A 88 22.84 14.06 -9.71
N CYS A 89 22.04 13.84 -10.75
CA CYS A 89 21.77 12.53 -11.34
C CYS A 89 22.70 12.17 -12.51
N GLY A 90 23.80 12.90 -12.70
CA GLY A 90 24.72 12.77 -13.85
C GLY A 90 25.59 11.50 -13.92
N GLY A 91 25.47 10.54 -13.01
CA GLY A 91 26.44 9.44 -12.87
C GLY A 91 25.90 8.00 -12.79
N ARG A 92 24.59 7.77 -12.76
CA ARG A 92 24.02 6.42 -12.65
C ARG A 92 22.99 6.20 -13.75
N ARG A 93 23.41 5.49 -14.80
CA ARG A 93 22.54 4.78 -15.74
C ARG A 93 22.36 3.36 -15.26
#